data_AF-A0A7V9G174-F1
#
_entry.id   AF-A0A7V9G174-F1
#
_cell.length_a   1.000
_cell.length_b   1.000
_cell.length_c   1.000
_cell.angle_alpha   90.00
_cell.angle_beta   90.00
_cell.angle_gamma   90.00
#
_symmetry.space_group_name_H-M   'P 1'
#
loop_
_entity.id
_entity.type
_entity.pdbx_description
1 polymer ?
#
loop_
_entity_poly.entity_id
_entity_poly.type
_entity_poly.pdbx_seq_one_letter_code
_entity_poly.pdbx_strand_id
1 'polypeptide(L)'
;MTSRVAAPRARKSFSRLKHVLDLPNLIDIQKASFAWFMDEGLRETIDDISPIEDYTGTLAVEFGEYRFGAPPMAIKECREKDLTYQAPLSMTVRFVNKETGEIREQTVFMGDFPMMTEHGTFVINGTERVIVTQLVRSPGAYLMEPKDATKQVFTANLMPSRGSWLELEIDKKGIVYARIDRKRKLPITTLLRALPAEDPTTGHVLDTSTNEKILELFDNSLYIAMTLDKDPTTRAEEALVEVFKKQRPGEPPTVDNARNLLNSLFFDAKRYDLTKVGRYKLNQRLGVDVPDDTRVLTTQDIISLVRKLVDLPKNLGVPEDSRDYAADAIALSRDPIRGELDEYEHFGNRRLRTVGELIQEAFRVGLYRMERVVRERMTTDDVDT
;
A
#
# COMPACT_ATOMS: atom_id res chain seq x y z
N MET A 1 -22.75 -13.70 -25.00
CA MET A 1 -22.87 -14.85 -25.92
C MET A 1 -23.40 -16.03 -25.12
N THR A 2 -24.57 -16.56 -25.48
CA THR A 2 -25.21 -17.70 -24.80
C THR A 2 -24.45 -18.99 -25.12
N SER A 3 -23.75 -19.54 -24.12
CA SER A 3 -23.14 -20.87 -24.21
C SER A 3 -24.22 -21.96 -24.06
N ARG A 4 -24.93 -22.28 -25.16
CA ARG A 4 -25.72 -23.51 -25.22
C ARG A 4 -24.82 -24.64 -25.69
N VAL A 5 -24.21 -25.34 -24.76
CA VAL A 5 -23.54 -26.61 -25.09
C VAL A 5 -24.64 -27.62 -25.42
N ALA A 6 -24.71 -28.04 -26.68
CA ALA A 6 -25.62 -29.09 -27.13
C ALA A 6 -25.18 -30.42 -26.52
N ALA A 7 -25.77 -30.78 -25.38
CA ALA A 7 -25.47 -32.04 -24.73
C ALA A 7 -26.12 -33.19 -25.53
N PRO A 8 -25.40 -34.29 -25.81
CA PRO A 8 -25.94 -35.44 -26.57
C PRO A 8 -27.10 -36.15 -25.86
N ARG A 9 -27.35 -35.83 -24.58
CA ARG A 9 -28.47 -36.36 -23.79
C ARG A 9 -29.25 -35.21 -23.16
N ALA A 10 -30.54 -35.13 -23.47
CA ALA A 10 -31.43 -34.13 -22.89
C ALA A 10 -31.61 -34.39 -21.38
N ARG A 11 -31.14 -33.45 -20.54
CA ARG A 11 -31.37 -33.48 -19.09
C ARG A 11 -32.70 -32.81 -18.77
N LYS A 12 -33.60 -33.51 -18.10
CA LYS A 12 -34.86 -32.93 -17.61
C LYS A 12 -34.58 -32.06 -16.38
N SER A 13 -34.93 -30.77 -16.45
CA SER A 13 -34.88 -29.84 -15.31
C SER A 13 -36.25 -29.76 -14.65
N PHE A 14 -36.28 -29.78 -13.32
CA PHE A 14 -37.50 -29.55 -12.53
C PHE A 14 -37.60 -28.12 -12.00
N SER A 15 -36.68 -27.23 -12.40
CA SER A 15 -36.72 -25.82 -11.99
C SER A 15 -38.01 -25.16 -12.45
N ARG A 16 -38.73 -24.56 -11.50
CA ARG A 16 -39.93 -23.76 -11.77
C ARG A 16 -39.62 -22.29 -12.00
N LEU A 17 -38.41 -21.85 -11.62
CA LEU A 17 -37.95 -20.48 -11.78
C LEU A 17 -37.42 -20.27 -13.20
N LYS A 18 -37.74 -19.11 -13.79
CA LYS A 18 -37.19 -18.70 -15.08
C LYS A 18 -35.68 -18.51 -14.94
N HIS A 19 -34.92 -19.12 -15.84
CA HIS A 19 -33.49 -18.92 -15.93
C HIS A 19 -33.21 -17.53 -16.54
N VAL A 20 -32.63 -16.62 -15.75
CA VAL A 20 -32.44 -15.20 -16.15
C VAL A 20 -30.99 -14.90 -16.53
N LEU A 21 -30.01 -15.62 -15.97
CA LEU A 21 -28.59 -15.38 -16.19
C LEU A 21 -27.83 -16.69 -16.38
N ASP A 22 -27.03 -16.78 -17.45
CA ASP A 22 -26.13 -17.91 -17.71
C ASP A 22 -24.94 -17.91 -16.75
N LEU A 23 -24.43 -19.10 -16.46
CA LEU A 23 -23.18 -19.23 -15.71
C LEU A 23 -22.04 -18.57 -16.51
N PRO A 24 -21.29 -17.64 -15.88
CA PRO A 24 -20.13 -17.07 -16.54
C PRO A 24 -19.02 -18.12 -16.70
N ASN A 25 -17.99 -17.76 -17.47
CA ASN A 25 -16.79 -18.58 -17.55
C ASN A 25 -16.14 -18.69 -16.15
N LEU A 26 -16.09 -19.90 -15.60
CA LEU A 26 -15.67 -20.13 -14.21
C LEU A 26 -14.17 -19.90 -13.97
N ILE A 27 -13.36 -19.94 -15.03
CA ILE A 27 -11.91 -19.68 -14.96
C ILE A 27 -11.54 -18.26 -15.42
N ASP A 28 -12.54 -17.42 -15.69
CA ASP A 28 -12.32 -16.08 -16.22
C ASP A 28 -11.49 -15.21 -15.29
N ILE A 29 -11.69 -15.33 -13.97
CA ILE A 29 -10.91 -14.61 -12.96
C ILE A 29 -9.39 -14.85 -13.09
N GLN A 30 -8.98 -16.06 -13.48
CA GLN A 30 -7.57 -16.39 -13.69
C GLN A 30 -7.08 -15.80 -15.01
N LYS A 31 -7.82 -16.04 -16.09
CA LYS A 31 -7.43 -15.62 -17.45
C LYS A 31 -7.41 -14.10 -17.60
N ALA A 32 -8.49 -13.43 -17.19
CA ALA A 32 -8.62 -11.98 -17.26
C ALA A 32 -7.55 -11.29 -16.40
N SER A 33 -7.28 -11.80 -15.20
CA SER A 33 -6.25 -11.21 -14.35
C SER A 33 -4.84 -11.39 -14.90
N PHE A 34 -4.53 -12.54 -15.51
CA PHE A 34 -3.21 -12.74 -16.12
C PHE A 34 -3.06 -11.91 -17.39
N ALA A 35 -4.10 -11.82 -18.24
CA ALA A 35 -4.11 -10.96 -19.41
C ALA A 35 -3.86 -9.49 -19.04
N TRP A 36 -4.59 -8.97 -18.04
CA TRP A 36 -4.37 -7.62 -17.51
C TRP A 36 -2.91 -7.39 -17.06
N PHE A 37 -2.30 -8.37 -16.38
CA PHE A 37 -0.89 -8.24 -15.97
C PHE A 37 0.05 -8.15 -17.19
N MET A 38 -0.19 -8.95 -18.22
CA MET A 38 0.62 -8.97 -19.44
C MET A 38 0.47 -7.68 -20.27
N ASP A 39 -0.72 -7.09 -20.28
CA ASP A 39 -1.05 -5.93 -21.11
C ASP A 39 -0.76 -4.58 -20.39
N GLU A 40 -1.07 -4.48 -19.10
CA GLU A 40 -1.00 -3.24 -18.33
C GLU A 40 -0.11 -3.35 -17.09
N GLY A 41 -0.31 -4.40 -16.27
CA GLY A 41 0.31 -4.49 -14.95
C GLY A 41 1.85 -4.53 -14.99
N LEU A 42 2.43 -5.18 -15.98
CA LEU A 42 3.89 -5.19 -16.17
C LEU A 42 4.41 -3.79 -16.51
N ARG A 43 3.70 -3.04 -17.38
CA ARG A 43 4.06 -1.66 -17.73
C ARG A 43 4.04 -0.75 -16.51
N GLU A 44 2.97 -0.80 -15.72
CA GLU A 44 2.87 -0.02 -14.47
C GLU A 44 4.08 -0.25 -13.55
N THR A 45 4.52 -1.51 -13.43
CA THR A 45 5.63 -1.89 -12.56
C THR A 45 6.97 -1.38 -13.07
N ILE A 46 7.15 -1.29 -14.39
CA ILE A 46 8.36 -0.77 -15.02
C ILE A 46 8.39 0.77 -14.91
N ASP A 47 7.25 1.43 -15.10
CA ASP A 47 7.14 2.88 -14.98
C ASP A 47 7.38 3.36 -13.53
N ASP A 48 7.06 2.53 -12.53
CA ASP A 48 7.38 2.81 -11.11
C ASP A 48 8.89 3.00 -10.85
N ILE A 49 9.75 2.33 -11.64
CA ILE A 49 11.22 2.36 -11.46
C ILE A 49 11.95 3.18 -12.53
N SER A 50 11.30 3.48 -13.65
CA SER A 50 11.89 4.18 -14.79
C SER A 50 11.61 5.70 -14.71
N PRO A 51 12.60 6.57 -14.96
CA PRO A 51 14.02 6.27 -15.19
C PRO A 51 14.75 5.91 -13.90
N ILE A 52 15.79 5.08 -14.03
CA ILE A 52 16.78 4.85 -12.98
C ILE A 52 17.88 5.89 -13.16
N GLU A 53 18.05 6.79 -12.20
CA GLU A 53 19.09 7.81 -12.22
C GLU A 53 20.21 7.48 -11.23
N ASP A 54 21.43 7.92 -11.55
CA ASP A 54 22.56 7.94 -10.62
C ASP A 54 22.34 9.00 -9.50
N TYR A 55 23.28 9.07 -8.55
CA TYR A 55 23.17 10.01 -7.42
C TYR A 55 23.38 11.47 -7.82
N THR A 56 24.10 11.72 -8.92
CA THR A 56 24.43 13.04 -9.46
C THR A 56 23.38 13.55 -10.45
N GLY A 57 22.47 12.68 -10.92
CA GLY A 57 21.45 12.97 -11.93
C GLY A 57 21.98 13.04 -13.36
N THR A 58 23.24 12.66 -13.59
CA THR A 58 23.97 12.78 -14.86
C THR A 58 23.71 11.62 -15.81
N LEU A 59 23.56 10.41 -15.28
CA LEU A 59 23.30 9.19 -16.03
C LEU A 59 21.89 8.68 -15.73
N ALA A 60 21.21 8.19 -16.76
CA ALA A 60 19.89 7.59 -16.62
C ALA A 60 19.76 6.30 -17.44
N VAL A 61 19.02 5.32 -16.91
CA VAL A 61 18.55 4.15 -17.64
C VAL A 61 17.03 4.19 -17.73
N GLU A 62 16.54 4.16 -18.96
CA GLU A 62 15.12 4.16 -19.30
C GLU A 62 14.70 2.81 -19.87
N PHE A 63 13.51 2.36 -19.48
CA PHE A 63 12.92 1.12 -19.96
C PHE A 63 11.80 1.40 -20.97
N GLY A 64 12.02 1.01 -22.21
CA GLY A 64 11.06 1.12 -23.30
C GLY A 64 10.06 -0.04 -23.35
N GLU A 65 9.70 -0.42 -24.58
CA GLU A 65 8.76 -1.50 -24.86
C GLU A 65 9.30 -2.86 -24.43
N TYR A 66 8.42 -3.68 -23.86
CA TYR A 66 8.68 -5.09 -23.60
C TYR A 66 7.93 -5.98 -24.58
N ARG A 67 8.48 -7.16 -24.84
CA ARG A 67 7.86 -8.18 -25.67
C ARG A 67 8.07 -9.56 -25.06
N PHE A 68 7.02 -10.36 -25.08
CA PHE A 68 7.10 -11.79 -24.81
C PHE A 68 7.27 -12.51 -26.15
N GLY A 69 8.30 -13.35 -26.26
CA GLY A 69 8.44 -14.24 -27.40
C GLY A 69 7.44 -15.40 -27.37
N ALA A 70 7.49 -16.25 -28.39
CA ALA A 70 6.74 -17.50 -28.37
C ALA A 70 7.38 -18.49 -27.38
N PRO A 71 6.59 -19.27 -26.62
CA PRO A 71 7.10 -20.39 -25.85
C PRO A 71 7.83 -21.38 -26.78
N PRO A 72 9.08 -21.77 -26.46
CA PRO A 72 9.88 -22.62 -27.35
C PRO A 72 9.38 -24.07 -27.42
N MET A 73 8.58 -24.50 -26.43
CA MET A 73 8.05 -25.86 -26.33
C MET A 73 6.54 -25.83 -26.04
N ALA A 74 5.84 -26.86 -26.50
CA ALA A 74 4.42 -27.02 -26.24
C ALA A 74 4.15 -27.49 -24.80
N ILE A 75 2.97 -27.20 -24.26
CA ILE A 75 2.55 -27.56 -22.90
C ILE A 75 2.73 -29.07 -22.63
N LYS A 76 2.39 -29.93 -23.60
CA LYS A 76 2.53 -31.39 -23.47
C LYS A 76 3.99 -31.82 -23.31
N GLU A 77 4.88 -31.23 -24.09
CA GLU A 77 6.31 -31.53 -24.04
C GLU A 77 6.93 -31.05 -22.72
N CYS A 78 6.51 -29.88 -22.22
CA CYS A 78 6.94 -29.41 -20.90
C CYS A 78 6.56 -30.39 -19.78
N ARG A 79 5.37 -31.01 -19.86
CA ARG A 79 4.93 -32.04 -18.90
C ARG A 79 5.72 -33.34 -19.01
N GLU A 80 6.03 -33.79 -20.21
CA GLU A 80 6.75 -35.04 -20.45
C GLU A 80 8.25 -34.95 -20.10
N LYS A 81 8.84 -33.76 -20.20
CA LYS A 81 10.28 -33.53 -19.97
C LYS A 81 10.60 -32.84 -18.64
N ASP A 82 9.63 -32.69 -17.75
CA ASP A 82 9.77 -31.98 -16.48
C ASP A 82 10.26 -30.52 -16.60
N LEU A 83 9.82 -29.82 -17.65
CA LEU A 83 10.20 -28.44 -17.94
C LEU A 83 9.09 -27.44 -17.57
N THR A 84 9.46 -26.18 -17.40
CA THR A 84 8.51 -25.08 -17.18
C THR A 84 8.01 -24.53 -18.51
N TYR A 85 6.70 -24.31 -18.63
CA TYR A 85 6.10 -23.65 -19.80
C TYR A 85 6.27 -22.14 -19.67
N GLN A 86 7.15 -21.56 -20.47
CA GLN A 86 7.60 -20.18 -20.34
C GLN A 86 7.90 -19.54 -21.70
N ALA A 87 7.89 -18.22 -21.74
CA ALA A 87 8.25 -17.41 -22.90
C ALA A 87 9.39 -16.46 -22.56
N PRO A 88 10.32 -16.19 -23.50
CA PRO A 88 11.40 -15.24 -23.26
C PRO A 88 10.85 -13.82 -23.20
N LEU A 89 11.15 -13.08 -22.12
CA LEU A 89 10.84 -11.66 -21.99
C LEU A 89 12.05 -10.83 -22.44
N SER A 90 11.84 -9.96 -23.42
CA SER A 90 12.85 -8.98 -23.84
C SER A 90 12.31 -7.57 -23.67
N MET A 91 13.19 -6.62 -23.37
CA MET A 91 12.82 -5.22 -23.20
C MET A 91 13.88 -4.31 -23.82
N THR A 92 13.43 -3.25 -24.47
CA THR A 92 14.33 -2.20 -24.97
C THR A 92 14.78 -1.34 -23.79
N VAL A 93 16.08 -1.22 -23.61
CA VAL A 93 16.71 -0.43 -22.56
C VAL A 93 17.52 0.67 -23.23
N ARG A 94 17.36 1.91 -22.74
CA ARG A 94 18.13 3.07 -23.18
C ARG A 94 19.01 3.54 -22.04
N PHE A 95 20.30 3.68 -22.30
CA PHE A 95 21.22 4.40 -21.44
C PHE A 95 21.39 5.81 -21.99
N VAL A 96 21.16 6.81 -21.14
CA VAL A 96 21.19 8.23 -21.46
C VAL A 96 22.26 8.91 -20.61
N ASN A 97 23.29 9.45 -21.26
CA ASN A 97 24.21 10.36 -20.62
C ASN A 97 23.72 11.80 -20.85
N LYS A 98 23.27 12.46 -19.78
CA LYS A 98 22.69 13.82 -19.88
C LYS A 98 23.76 14.90 -20.09
N GLU A 99 25.03 14.63 -19.80
CA GLU A 99 26.12 15.58 -20.02
C GLU A 99 26.56 15.61 -21.49
N THR A 100 26.72 14.44 -22.10
CA THR A 100 27.15 14.32 -23.50
C THR A 100 25.99 14.32 -24.50
N GLY A 101 24.78 14.01 -24.02
CA GLY A 101 23.60 13.77 -24.86
C GLY A 101 23.63 12.41 -25.58
N GLU A 102 24.57 11.53 -25.24
CA GLU A 102 24.67 10.21 -25.86
C GLU A 102 23.55 9.29 -25.38
N ILE A 103 22.88 8.63 -26.33
CA ILE A 103 21.83 7.64 -26.06
C ILE A 103 22.24 6.32 -26.70
N ARG A 104 22.42 5.29 -25.87
CA ARG A 104 22.67 3.91 -26.31
C ARG A 104 21.41 3.08 -26.09
N GLU A 105 20.82 2.59 -27.16
CA GLU A 105 19.62 1.74 -27.10
C GLU A 105 19.97 0.29 -27.43
N GLN A 106 19.52 -0.65 -26.59
CA GLN A 106 19.69 -2.08 -26.82
C GLN A 106 18.45 -2.87 -26.37
N THR A 107 18.09 -3.90 -27.12
CA THR A 107 17.12 -4.90 -26.65
C THR A 107 17.80 -5.93 -25.77
N VAL A 108 17.41 -5.98 -24.49
CA VAL A 108 17.98 -6.86 -23.48
C VAL A 108 17.01 -8.02 -23.19
N PHE A 109 17.56 -9.23 -23.05
CA PHE A 109 16.80 -10.38 -22.55
C PHE A 109 16.70 -10.31 -21.03
N MET A 110 15.47 -10.18 -20.52
CA MET A 110 15.18 -10.01 -19.09
C MET A 110 15.03 -11.34 -18.35
N GLY A 111 14.88 -12.45 -19.09
CA GLY A 111 14.69 -13.79 -18.55
C GLY A 111 13.49 -14.50 -19.15
N ASP A 112 13.34 -15.78 -18.79
CA ASP A 112 12.16 -16.56 -19.16
C ASP A 112 11.03 -16.34 -18.17
N PHE A 113 9.82 -16.19 -18.68
CA PHE A 113 8.63 -15.89 -17.90
C PHE A 113 7.57 -16.99 -18.02
N PRO A 114 7.12 -17.61 -16.92
CA PRO A 114 6.09 -18.65 -16.95
C PRO A 114 4.77 -18.17 -17.56
N MET A 115 4.24 -18.95 -18.50
CA MET A 115 3.02 -18.60 -19.24
C MET A 115 1.81 -19.37 -18.72
N MET A 116 0.66 -18.70 -18.66
CA MET A 116 -0.61 -19.33 -18.30
C MET A 116 -1.15 -20.18 -19.45
N THR A 117 -1.66 -21.37 -19.15
CA THR A 117 -2.34 -22.25 -20.11
C THR A 117 -3.76 -21.77 -20.40
N GLU A 118 -4.40 -22.33 -21.43
CA GLU A 118 -5.80 -22.03 -21.77
C GLU A 118 -6.79 -22.35 -20.63
N HIS A 119 -6.40 -23.24 -19.71
CA HIS A 119 -7.19 -23.68 -18.56
C HIS A 119 -6.99 -22.83 -17.29
N GLY A 120 -6.16 -21.78 -17.35
CA GLY A 120 -5.90 -20.93 -16.18
C GLY A 120 -4.88 -21.53 -15.20
N THR A 121 -4.00 -22.40 -15.68
CA THR A 121 -2.96 -23.10 -14.90
C THR A 121 -1.56 -22.71 -15.38
N PHE A 122 -0.52 -23.12 -14.65
CA PHE A 122 0.89 -22.97 -15.03
C PHE A 122 1.57 -24.33 -15.00
N VAL A 123 2.46 -24.62 -15.95
CA VAL A 123 3.32 -25.82 -15.89
C VAL A 123 4.68 -25.40 -15.35
N ILE A 124 5.01 -25.84 -14.15
CA ILE A 124 6.28 -25.54 -13.47
C ILE A 124 6.99 -26.86 -13.20
N ASN A 125 8.15 -27.07 -13.82
CA ASN A 125 8.94 -28.30 -13.74
C ASN A 125 8.07 -29.54 -14.02
N GLY A 126 7.38 -29.56 -15.16
CA GLY A 126 6.46 -30.63 -15.59
C GLY A 126 5.13 -30.70 -14.86
N THR A 127 5.03 -30.11 -13.67
CA THR A 127 3.84 -30.19 -12.83
C THR A 127 2.88 -29.04 -13.09
N GLU A 128 1.60 -29.36 -13.25
CA GLU A 128 0.55 -28.36 -13.38
C GLU A 128 0.18 -27.75 -12.02
N ARG A 129 0.22 -26.42 -11.93
CA ARG A 129 -0.01 -25.63 -10.72
C ARG A 129 -1.06 -24.55 -10.97
N VAL A 130 -1.74 -24.16 -9.90
CA VAL A 130 -2.72 -23.08 -9.92
C VAL A 130 -2.33 -22.05 -8.87
N ILE A 131 -2.38 -20.78 -9.23
CA ILE A 131 -2.19 -19.68 -8.28
C ILE A 131 -3.55 -19.34 -7.69
N VAL A 132 -3.65 -19.48 -6.36
CA VAL A 132 -4.89 -19.26 -5.62
C VAL A 132 -5.06 -17.75 -5.37
N THR A 133 -6.22 -17.22 -5.76
CA THR A 133 -6.64 -15.86 -5.42
C THR A 133 -6.67 -15.67 -3.91
N GLN A 134 -6.07 -14.60 -3.41
CA GLN A 134 -5.98 -14.34 -1.98
C GLN A 134 -7.01 -13.28 -1.56
N LEU A 135 -7.68 -13.50 -0.44
CA LEU A 135 -8.51 -12.48 0.19
C LEU A 135 -7.68 -11.71 1.21
N VAL A 136 -7.40 -10.44 0.94
CA VAL A 136 -6.59 -9.57 1.79
C VAL A 136 -7.42 -8.39 2.30
N ARG A 137 -6.91 -7.65 3.28
CA ARG A 137 -7.51 -6.38 3.71
C ARG A 137 -7.28 -5.34 2.62
N SER A 138 -8.29 -4.52 2.36
CA SER A 138 -8.15 -3.42 1.41
C SER A 138 -7.23 -2.35 1.98
N PRO A 139 -6.53 -1.59 1.13
CA PRO A 139 -5.92 -0.34 1.56
C PRO A 139 -7.00 0.65 2.03
N GLY A 140 -6.67 1.47 3.02
CA GLY A 140 -7.59 2.49 3.56
C GLY A 140 -7.36 2.80 5.03
N ALA A 141 -8.25 3.63 5.58
CA ALA A 141 -8.33 3.94 7.00
C ALA A 141 -9.41 3.08 7.67
N TYR A 142 -9.13 2.65 8.90
CA TYR A 142 -9.99 1.79 9.68
C TYR A 142 -10.08 2.30 11.12
N LEU A 143 -11.27 2.54 11.63
CA LEU A 143 -11.52 2.82 13.04
C LEU A 143 -12.10 1.56 13.67
N MET A 144 -11.49 1.06 14.74
CA MET A 144 -11.76 -0.29 15.23
C MET A 144 -11.97 -0.28 16.74
N GLU A 145 -12.72 -1.27 17.22
CA GLU A 145 -12.70 -1.68 18.63
C GLU A 145 -11.25 -1.94 19.11
N PRO A 146 -10.97 -1.73 20.41
CA PRO A 146 -9.65 -1.96 20.98
C PRO A 146 -9.26 -3.43 20.87
N LYS A 147 -7.97 -3.67 20.59
CA LYS A 147 -7.40 -5.03 20.58
C LYS A 147 -7.35 -5.61 21.99
N ASP A 148 -7.05 -4.76 22.97
CA ASP A 148 -7.11 -5.06 24.41
C ASP A 148 -7.93 -3.98 25.10
N ALA A 149 -9.22 -4.28 25.31
CA ALA A 149 -10.17 -3.34 25.88
C ALA A 149 -9.80 -2.88 27.31
N THR A 150 -8.96 -3.62 28.04
CA THR A 150 -8.51 -3.21 29.39
C THR A 150 -7.42 -2.13 29.36
N LYS A 151 -6.80 -1.91 28.18
CA LYS A 151 -5.66 -0.99 28.03
C LYS A 151 -5.92 0.10 27.00
N GLN A 152 -6.87 -0.09 26.12
CA GLN A 152 -7.14 0.75 24.97
C GLN A 152 -8.62 1.12 24.93
N VAL A 153 -8.91 2.35 24.54
CA VAL A 153 -10.28 2.83 24.33
C VAL A 153 -10.72 2.47 22.91
N PHE A 154 -10.01 2.99 21.90
CA PHE A 154 -10.22 2.69 20.48
C PHE A 154 -8.89 2.63 19.74
N THR A 155 -8.91 2.04 18.55
CA THR A 155 -7.75 2.03 17.67
C THR A 155 -8.12 2.51 16.27
N ALA A 156 -7.16 3.12 15.58
CA ALA A 156 -7.29 3.43 14.17
C ALA A 156 -6.09 2.90 13.39
N ASN A 157 -6.27 2.52 12.14
CA ASN A 157 -5.17 2.03 11.32
C ASN A 157 -5.27 2.62 9.93
N LEU A 158 -4.14 3.09 9.42
CA LEU A 158 -3.97 3.45 8.03
C LEU A 158 -3.09 2.39 7.37
N MET A 159 -3.68 1.71 6.39
CA MET A 159 -3.08 0.58 5.71
C MET A 159 -2.90 0.89 4.22
N PRO A 160 -1.66 0.95 3.72
CA PRO A 160 -1.41 1.02 2.28
C PRO A 160 -1.49 -0.35 1.61
N SER A 161 -1.51 -0.37 0.28
CA SER A 161 -1.25 -1.59 -0.49
C SER A 161 0.23 -1.97 -0.38
N ARG A 162 1.10 -0.95 -0.41
CA ARG A 162 2.55 -1.06 -0.29
C ARG A 162 3.10 0.10 0.53
N GLY A 163 3.98 -0.17 1.47
CA GLY A 163 4.58 0.83 2.35
C GLY A 163 4.25 0.61 3.82
N SER A 164 4.57 1.61 4.65
CA SER A 164 4.48 1.50 6.10
C SER A 164 3.06 1.70 6.64
N TRP A 165 2.69 0.91 7.65
CA TRP A 165 1.40 1.04 8.33
C TRP A 165 1.51 2.09 9.43
N LEU A 166 0.47 2.93 9.55
CA LEU A 166 0.32 3.85 10.69
C LEU A 166 -0.82 3.34 11.58
N GLU A 167 -0.47 2.87 12.77
CA GLU A 167 -1.42 2.39 13.77
C GLU A 167 -1.55 3.46 14.87
N LEU A 168 -2.78 3.82 15.21
CA LEU A 168 -3.14 4.76 16.25
C LEU A 168 -3.94 4.06 17.35
N GLU A 169 -3.77 4.49 18.59
CA GLU A 169 -4.54 3.99 19.72
C GLU A 169 -4.74 5.09 20.76
N ILE A 170 -5.89 5.07 21.43
CA ILE A 170 -6.11 5.81 22.67
C ILE A 170 -5.89 4.82 23.81
N ASP A 171 -4.96 5.12 24.71
CA ASP A 171 -4.74 4.29 25.90
C ASP A 171 -5.77 4.55 27.00
N LYS A 172 -5.76 3.73 28.05
CA LYS A 172 -6.67 3.89 29.19
C LYS A 172 -6.56 5.21 29.96
N LYS A 173 -5.48 5.97 29.79
CA LYS A 173 -5.28 7.31 30.38
C LYS A 173 -5.71 8.43 29.44
N GLY A 174 -6.26 8.11 28.26
CA GLY A 174 -6.64 9.09 27.25
C GLY A 174 -5.49 9.59 26.38
N ILE A 175 -4.29 8.99 26.50
CA ILE A 175 -3.13 9.40 25.70
C ILE A 175 -3.21 8.73 24.33
N VAL A 176 -3.08 9.52 23.28
CA VAL A 176 -3.12 9.06 21.89
C VAL A 176 -1.71 8.73 21.42
N TYR A 177 -1.47 7.47 21.09
CA TYR A 177 -0.19 7.00 20.58
C TYR A 177 -0.26 6.63 19.11
N ALA A 178 0.83 6.90 18.40
CA ALA A 178 1.12 6.38 17.07
C ALA A 178 2.17 5.27 17.14
N ARG A 179 2.06 4.30 16.24
CA ARG A 179 3.06 3.29 15.95
C ARG A 179 3.17 3.14 14.44
N ILE A 180 4.39 3.16 13.93
CA ILE A 180 4.66 2.90 12.51
C ILE A 180 5.25 1.50 12.40
N ASP A 181 4.69 0.64 11.54
CA ASP A 181 5.11 -0.75 11.32
C ASP A 181 5.22 -1.59 12.60
N ARG A 182 4.28 -1.39 13.55
CA ARG A 182 4.25 -2.08 14.86
C ARG A 182 5.52 -1.90 15.70
N LYS A 183 6.32 -0.87 15.41
CA LYS A 183 7.48 -0.52 16.24
C LYS A 183 7.05 0.21 17.52
N ARG A 184 8.01 0.87 18.18
CA ARG A 184 7.81 1.53 19.48
C ARG A 184 6.76 2.65 19.36
N LYS A 185 5.95 2.79 20.42
CA LYS A 185 4.96 3.87 20.55
C LYS A 185 5.64 5.23 20.66
N LEU A 186 4.99 6.24 20.09
CA LEU A 186 5.24 7.65 20.35
C LEU A 186 3.91 8.40 20.49
N PRO A 187 3.85 9.51 21.25
CA PRO A 187 2.69 10.39 21.25
C PRO A 187 2.34 10.83 19.82
N ILE A 188 1.05 10.90 19.47
CA ILE A 188 0.64 11.34 18.13
C ILE A 188 1.09 12.78 17.84
N THR A 189 1.15 13.63 18.85
CA THR A 189 1.59 15.02 18.74
C THR A 189 3.05 15.14 18.31
N THR A 190 3.92 14.21 18.74
CA THR A 190 5.29 14.10 18.26
C THR A 190 5.30 13.80 16.75
N LEU A 191 4.44 12.89 16.27
CA LEU A 191 4.35 12.63 14.83
C LEU A 191 3.82 13.85 14.07
N LEU A 192 2.78 14.51 14.58
CA LEU A 192 2.19 15.70 13.95
C LEU A 192 3.19 16.84 13.80
N ARG A 193 4.04 17.08 14.80
CA ARG A 193 5.15 18.06 14.71
C ARG A 193 6.23 17.68 13.70
N ALA A 194 6.42 16.38 13.47
CA ALA A 194 7.40 15.89 12.52
C ALA A 194 6.91 15.98 11.07
N LEU A 195 5.59 16.06 10.84
CA LEU A 195 5.02 16.23 9.51
C LEU A 195 5.51 17.53 8.86
N PRO A 196 5.64 17.57 7.53
CA PRO A 196 6.08 18.77 6.83
C PRO A 196 5.04 19.89 7.01
N ALA A 197 5.54 21.13 7.18
CA ALA A 197 4.69 22.31 7.35
C ALA A 197 3.85 22.61 6.10
N GLU A 198 4.31 22.20 4.94
CA GLU A 198 3.55 22.19 3.69
C GLU A 198 3.61 20.77 3.12
N ASP A 199 2.44 20.18 2.88
CA ASP A 199 2.34 18.83 2.35
C ASP A 199 3.01 18.75 0.96
N PRO A 200 3.95 17.81 0.73
CA PRO A 200 4.73 17.77 -0.50
C PRO A 200 3.91 17.41 -1.73
N THR A 201 2.70 16.86 -1.55
CA THR A 201 1.87 16.40 -2.66
C THR A 201 0.71 17.35 -2.93
N THR A 202 0.12 17.93 -1.89
CA THR A 202 -1.10 18.74 -1.97
C THR A 202 -0.88 20.22 -1.69
N GLY A 203 0.28 20.62 -1.17
CA GLY A 203 0.53 22.00 -0.72
C GLY A 203 -0.27 22.39 0.52
N HIS A 204 -0.90 21.44 1.21
CA HIS A 204 -1.66 21.72 2.41
C HIS A 204 -0.75 22.23 3.54
N VAL A 205 -1.03 23.42 4.04
CA VAL A 205 -0.26 24.03 5.11
C VAL A 205 -0.74 23.53 6.47
N LEU A 206 0.19 22.98 7.24
CA LEU A 206 0.00 22.49 8.59
C LEU A 206 0.82 23.35 9.57
N ASP A 207 0.12 24.03 10.47
CA ASP A 207 0.76 24.78 11.56
C ASP A 207 0.78 23.94 12.85
N THR A 208 1.97 23.47 13.23
CA THR A 208 2.24 22.76 14.50
C THR A 208 3.28 23.50 15.34
N SER A 209 3.45 24.81 15.09
CA SER A 209 4.48 25.64 15.73
C SER A 209 4.29 25.77 17.25
N THR A 210 3.05 25.74 17.74
CA THR A 210 2.72 25.79 19.17
C THR A 210 1.72 24.71 19.58
N ASN A 211 1.59 24.47 20.88
CA ASN A 211 0.65 23.51 21.45
C ASN A 211 -0.80 23.92 21.18
N GLU A 212 -1.07 25.22 21.26
CA GLU A 212 -2.40 25.81 21.02
C GLU A 212 -2.83 25.56 19.58
N LYS A 213 -1.92 25.71 18.61
CA LYS A 213 -2.21 25.40 17.21
C LYS A 213 -2.56 23.93 17.00
N ILE A 214 -1.84 23.02 17.64
CA ILE A 214 -2.16 21.59 17.60
C ILE A 214 -3.53 21.31 18.23
N LEU A 215 -3.89 21.97 19.34
CA LEU A 215 -5.20 21.82 19.96
C LEU A 215 -6.35 22.35 19.08
N GLU A 216 -6.15 23.50 18.45
CA GLU A 216 -7.10 24.10 17.49
C GLU A 216 -7.42 23.13 16.34
N LEU A 217 -6.42 22.35 15.87
CA LEU A 217 -6.62 21.34 14.83
C LEU A 217 -7.55 20.19 15.22
N PHE A 218 -7.88 20.02 16.50
CA PHE A 218 -8.75 18.94 16.98
C PHE A 218 -9.84 19.47 17.90
N ASP A 219 -10.33 20.69 17.65
CA ASP A 219 -11.43 21.33 18.38
C ASP A 219 -11.21 21.35 19.90
N ASN A 220 -9.96 21.55 20.33
CA ASN A 220 -9.52 21.50 21.73
C ASN A 220 -9.82 20.17 22.44
N SER A 221 -9.69 19.06 21.72
CA SER A 221 -9.87 17.72 22.26
C SER A 221 -9.03 17.47 23.51
N LEU A 222 -9.70 16.99 24.56
CA LEU A 222 -9.07 16.60 25.82
C LEU A 222 -7.98 15.54 25.64
N TYR A 223 -8.21 14.58 24.74
CA TYR A 223 -7.24 13.51 24.45
C TYR A 223 -5.95 14.06 23.85
N ILE A 224 -6.04 15.11 23.02
CA ILE A 224 -4.87 15.77 22.46
C ILE A 224 -4.14 16.58 23.54
N ALA A 225 -4.87 17.28 24.42
CA ALA A 225 -4.27 17.99 25.56
C ALA A 225 -3.47 17.04 26.47
N MET A 226 -4.07 15.92 26.88
CA MET A 226 -3.39 14.88 27.65
C MET A 226 -2.17 14.30 26.94
N THR A 227 -2.22 14.23 25.62
CA THR A 227 -1.10 13.74 24.81
C THR A 227 0.04 14.74 24.73
N LEU A 228 -0.26 16.04 24.60
CA LEU A 228 0.74 17.12 24.62
C LEU A 228 1.50 17.15 25.95
N ASP A 229 0.83 16.90 27.08
CA ASP A 229 1.48 16.79 28.40
C ASP A 229 2.48 15.63 28.51
N LYS A 230 2.37 14.64 27.62
CA LYS A 230 3.25 13.46 27.53
C LYS A 230 4.23 13.52 26.36
N ASP A 231 4.12 14.54 25.50
CA ASP A 231 5.01 14.76 24.38
C ASP A 231 6.36 15.26 24.90
N PRO A 232 7.46 14.51 24.68
CA PRO A 232 8.78 14.97 25.08
C PRO A 232 9.33 16.07 24.16
N THR A 233 8.63 16.39 23.07
CA THR A 233 9.13 17.30 22.02
C THR A 233 8.33 18.59 21.97
N THR A 234 9.03 19.69 21.66
CA THR A 234 8.41 21.02 21.54
C THR A 234 8.57 21.60 20.13
N ARG A 235 9.61 21.19 19.41
CA ARG A 235 9.94 21.69 18.06
C ARG A 235 9.90 20.57 17.02
N ALA A 236 9.67 20.94 15.76
CA ALA A 236 9.60 20.00 14.63
C ALA A 236 10.90 19.17 14.45
N GLU A 237 12.06 19.78 14.64
CA GLU A 237 13.35 19.09 14.51
C GLU A 237 13.57 18.02 15.59
N GLU A 238 13.17 18.32 16.84
CA GLU A 238 13.22 17.37 17.96
C GLU A 238 12.26 16.20 17.71
N ALA A 239 11.06 16.50 17.20
CA ALA A 239 10.05 15.54 16.82
C ALA A 239 10.53 14.59 15.71
N LEU A 240 11.16 15.11 14.66
CA LEU A 240 11.78 14.32 13.60
C LEU A 240 12.83 13.35 14.18
N VAL A 241 13.72 13.85 15.03
CA VAL A 241 14.75 13.03 15.68
C VAL A 241 14.13 11.95 16.56
N GLU A 242 13.07 12.25 17.31
CA GLU A 242 12.39 11.27 18.17
C GLU A 242 11.70 10.18 17.33
N VAL A 243 11.00 10.55 16.25
CA VAL A 243 10.43 9.59 15.29
C VAL A 243 11.53 8.68 14.74
N PHE A 244 12.66 9.25 14.31
CA PHE A 244 13.79 8.47 13.80
C PHE A 244 14.33 7.49 14.84
N LYS A 245 14.54 7.91 16.09
CA LYS A 245 15.00 7.03 17.19
C LYS A 245 14.04 5.87 17.45
N LYS A 246 12.72 6.08 17.35
CA LYS A 246 11.75 4.97 17.48
C LYS A 246 11.82 4.00 16.31
N GLN A 247 12.12 4.50 15.12
CA GLN A 247 12.19 3.69 13.90
C GLN A 247 13.51 2.95 13.73
N ARG A 248 14.62 3.58 14.12
CA ARG A 248 16.00 3.10 13.97
C ARG A 248 16.82 3.41 15.23
N PRO A 249 16.63 2.66 16.33
CA PRO A 249 17.23 2.97 17.63
C PRO A 249 18.76 2.83 17.71
N GLY A 250 19.40 2.20 16.72
CA GLY A 250 20.85 1.99 16.67
C GLY A 250 21.62 2.93 15.75
N GLU A 251 20.93 3.78 14.98
CA GLU A 251 21.57 4.71 14.04
C GLU A 251 21.64 6.12 14.67
N PRO A 252 22.75 6.86 14.49
CA PRO A 252 22.85 8.23 14.98
C PRO A 252 21.82 9.13 14.27
N PRO A 253 20.92 9.80 15.01
CA PRO A 253 19.89 10.62 14.39
C PRO A 253 20.47 11.97 13.94
N THR A 254 20.22 12.32 12.68
CA THR A 254 20.37 13.69 12.16
C THR A 254 19.02 14.18 11.64
N VAL A 255 18.81 15.50 11.63
CA VAL A 255 17.53 16.09 11.17
C VAL A 255 17.25 15.70 9.71
N ASP A 256 18.26 15.74 8.86
CA ASP A 256 18.10 15.41 7.44
C ASP A 256 17.79 13.93 7.22
N ASN A 257 18.49 13.02 7.92
CA ASN A 257 18.18 11.59 7.84
C ASN A 257 16.79 11.28 8.39
N ALA A 258 16.38 11.97 9.45
CA ALA A 258 15.04 11.85 10.01
C ALA A 258 13.95 12.33 9.05
N ARG A 259 14.16 13.48 8.40
CA ARG A 259 13.24 14.01 7.39
C ARG A 259 13.14 13.09 6.18
N ASN A 260 14.27 12.60 5.68
CA ASN A 260 14.31 11.66 4.56
C ASN A 260 13.63 10.34 4.91
N LEU A 261 13.83 9.83 6.13
CA LEU A 261 13.11 8.65 6.61
C LEU A 261 11.60 8.89 6.63
N LEU A 262 11.13 9.98 7.21
CA LEU A 262 9.70 10.28 7.26
C LEU A 262 9.09 10.42 5.86
N ASN A 263 9.78 11.12 4.95
CA ASN A 263 9.39 11.22 3.55
C ASN A 263 9.25 9.84 2.91
N SER A 264 10.26 8.98 3.11
CA SER A 264 10.26 7.60 2.59
C SER A 264 9.16 6.71 3.17
N LEU A 265 8.66 7.02 4.37
CA LEU A 265 7.65 6.22 5.07
C LEU A 265 6.23 6.49 4.57
N PHE A 266 5.91 7.71 4.15
CA PHE A 266 4.53 8.12 3.85
C PHE A 266 4.33 8.87 2.53
N PHE A 267 5.35 9.61 2.07
CA PHE A 267 5.20 10.62 1.01
C PHE A 267 5.96 10.27 -0.28
N ASP A 268 6.83 9.25 -0.25
CA ASP A 268 7.57 8.77 -1.42
C ASP A 268 6.75 7.73 -2.21
N ALA A 269 6.32 8.09 -3.43
CA ALA A 269 5.55 7.21 -4.32
C ALA A 269 6.31 5.92 -4.70
N LYS A 270 7.64 5.95 -4.71
CA LYS A 270 8.45 4.74 -4.96
C LYS A 270 8.38 3.75 -3.82
N ARG A 271 7.97 4.17 -2.61
CA ARG A 271 7.93 3.31 -1.40
C ARG A 271 6.53 3.14 -0.81
N TYR A 272 5.62 4.04 -1.14
CA TYR A 272 4.26 4.08 -0.61
C TYR A 272 3.22 4.12 -1.72
N ASP A 273 2.23 3.24 -1.64
CA ASP A 273 1.13 3.18 -2.60
C ASP A 273 -0.17 2.68 -1.94
N LEU A 274 -1.20 3.52 -2.00
CA LEU A 274 -2.57 3.22 -1.61
C LEU A 274 -3.35 2.52 -2.71
N THR A 275 -2.90 2.56 -3.97
CA THR A 275 -3.68 2.32 -5.21
C THR A 275 -4.78 3.35 -5.43
N LYS A 276 -5.24 3.50 -6.67
CA LYS A 276 -6.38 4.39 -6.99
C LYS A 276 -7.63 4.05 -6.18
N VAL A 277 -7.96 2.75 -6.08
CA VAL A 277 -9.11 2.28 -5.30
C VAL A 277 -8.92 2.55 -3.81
N GLY A 278 -7.71 2.36 -3.28
CA GLY A 278 -7.43 2.66 -1.88
C GLY A 278 -7.51 4.14 -1.56
N ARG A 279 -7.02 5.02 -2.44
CA ARG A 279 -7.18 6.48 -2.33
C ARG A 279 -8.65 6.87 -2.34
N TYR A 280 -9.43 6.37 -3.29
CA TYR A 280 -10.89 6.60 -3.34
C TYR A 280 -11.58 6.18 -2.02
N LYS A 281 -11.28 4.98 -1.51
CA LYS A 281 -11.84 4.51 -0.24
C LYS A 281 -11.39 5.35 0.95
N LEU A 282 -10.13 5.79 0.96
CA LEU A 282 -9.57 6.65 2.01
C LEU A 282 -10.27 8.01 2.03
N ASN A 283 -10.45 8.64 0.87
CA ASN A 283 -11.17 9.90 0.70
C ASN A 283 -12.61 9.79 1.21
N GLN A 284 -13.34 8.77 0.77
CA GLN A 284 -14.71 8.51 1.22
C GLN A 284 -14.77 8.27 2.73
N ARG A 285 -13.81 7.55 3.30
CA ARG A 285 -13.79 7.21 4.73
C ARG A 285 -13.47 8.41 5.61
N LEU A 286 -12.51 9.24 5.20
CA LEU A 286 -12.02 10.37 5.97
C LEU A 286 -12.77 11.67 5.68
N GLY A 287 -13.51 11.73 4.57
CA GLY A 287 -14.20 12.95 4.13
C GLY A 287 -13.23 14.00 3.56
N VAL A 288 -12.13 13.57 2.95
CA VAL A 288 -11.12 14.45 2.34
C VAL A 288 -11.24 14.42 0.81
N ASP A 289 -10.88 15.54 0.17
CA ASP A 289 -10.94 15.71 -1.29
C ASP A 289 -9.52 15.78 -1.88
N VAL A 290 -8.83 14.63 -1.85
CA VAL A 290 -7.49 14.48 -2.42
C VAL A 290 -7.60 13.81 -3.79
N PRO A 291 -6.89 14.26 -4.84
CA PRO A 291 -6.99 13.65 -6.16
C PRO A 291 -6.74 12.12 -6.16
N ASP A 292 -7.51 11.37 -6.95
CA ASP A 292 -7.43 9.91 -7.00
C ASP A 292 -6.07 9.37 -7.50
N ASP A 293 -5.33 10.19 -8.23
CA ASP A 293 -3.98 9.87 -8.69
C ASP A 293 -2.90 10.09 -7.60
N THR A 294 -3.24 10.76 -6.48
CA THR A 294 -2.37 10.88 -5.32
C THR A 294 -2.39 9.58 -4.51
N ARG A 295 -1.45 8.68 -4.80
CA ARG A 295 -1.41 7.34 -4.17
C ARG A 295 -0.54 7.25 -2.90
N VAL A 296 0.19 8.30 -2.56
CA VAL A 296 0.90 8.43 -1.28
C VAL A 296 -0.03 8.98 -0.21
N LEU A 297 0.39 8.96 1.05
CA LEU A 297 -0.36 9.65 2.10
C LEU A 297 -0.19 11.15 2.04
N THR A 298 -1.22 11.85 2.50
CA THR A 298 -1.19 13.30 2.72
C THR A 298 -1.30 13.62 4.20
N THR A 299 -0.85 14.81 4.54
CA THR A 299 -0.96 15.37 5.89
C THR A 299 -2.42 15.48 6.33
N GLN A 300 -3.34 15.79 5.40
CA GLN A 300 -4.78 15.81 5.64
C GLN A 300 -5.35 14.45 6.01
N ASP A 301 -4.87 13.36 5.38
CA ASP A 301 -5.31 12.00 5.71
C ASP A 301 -5.00 11.66 7.17
N ILE A 302 -3.78 11.97 7.61
CA ILE A 302 -3.32 11.69 8.97
C ILE A 302 -4.13 12.51 9.98
N ILE A 303 -4.30 13.82 9.75
CA ILE A 303 -5.07 14.70 10.63
C ILE A 303 -6.52 14.24 10.73
N SER A 304 -7.15 13.92 9.60
CA SER A 304 -8.55 13.50 9.56
C SER A 304 -8.77 12.17 10.28
N LEU A 305 -7.82 11.23 10.18
CA LEU A 305 -7.87 9.97 10.93
C LEU A 305 -7.72 10.21 12.44
N VAL A 306 -6.79 11.07 12.87
CA VAL A 306 -6.61 11.42 14.29
C VAL A 306 -7.89 12.07 14.82
N ARG A 307 -8.48 13.02 14.07
CA ARG A 307 -9.73 13.69 14.45
C ARG A 307 -10.85 12.69 14.68
N LYS A 308 -11.12 11.83 13.69
CA LYS A 308 -12.15 10.79 13.84
C LYS A 308 -11.89 9.86 15.02
N LEU A 309 -10.63 9.50 15.29
CA LEU A 309 -10.29 8.65 16.43
C LEU A 309 -10.58 9.34 17.78
N VAL A 310 -10.22 10.62 17.94
CA VAL A 310 -10.45 11.34 19.21
C VAL A 310 -11.91 11.75 19.41
N ASP A 311 -12.69 11.83 18.33
CA ASP A 311 -14.14 12.07 18.40
C ASP A 311 -14.93 10.83 18.82
N LEU A 312 -14.41 9.61 18.60
CA LEU A 312 -15.12 8.37 18.94
C LEU A 312 -15.51 8.27 20.44
N PRO A 313 -14.59 8.44 21.41
CA PRO A 313 -14.97 8.44 22.82
C PRO A 313 -16.00 9.52 23.18
N LYS A 314 -15.87 10.71 22.59
CA LYS A 314 -16.80 11.82 22.81
C LYS A 314 -18.20 11.47 22.32
N ASN A 315 -18.31 10.92 21.11
CA ASN A 315 -19.58 10.51 20.51
C ASN A 315 -20.19 9.29 21.22
N LEU A 316 -19.37 8.43 21.82
CA LEU A 316 -19.82 7.34 22.69
C LEU A 316 -20.40 7.86 24.02
N GLY A 317 -19.96 9.05 24.47
CA GLY A 317 -20.35 9.62 25.75
C GLY A 317 -19.44 9.22 26.91
N VAL A 318 -18.15 8.98 26.64
CA VAL A 318 -17.17 8.71 27.70
C VAL A 318 -16.99 9.97 28.56
N PRO A 319 -17.07 9.89 29.91
CA PRO A 319 -16.89 11.04 30.78
C PRO A 319 -15.52 11.71 30.60
N GLU A 320 -15.50 13.04 30.53
CA GLU A 320 -14.27 13.82 30.35
C GLU A 320 -13.36 13.74 31.59
N ASP A 321 -13.89 13.52 32.78
CA ASP A 321 -13.15 13.42 34.05
C ASP A 321 -12.76 11.97 34.43
N SER A 322 -12.84 11.05 33.47
CA SER A 322 -12.49 9.64 33.70
C SER A 322 -11.05 9.45 34.16
N ARG A 323 -10.85 8.52 35.11
CA ARG A 323 -9.53 8.05 35.54
C ARG A 323 -9.03 6.85 34.71
N ASP A 324 -9.95 6.12 34.10
CA ASP A 324 -9.69 4.97 33.25
C ASP A 324 -10.69 4.96 32.09
N TYR A 325 -10.33 5.68 31.02
CA TYR A 325 -11.19 5.86 29.84
C TYR A 325 -11.52 4.53 29.17
N ALA A 326 -10.66 3.52 29.31
CA ALA A 326 -10.89 2.20 28.71
C ALA A 326 -11.99 1.45 29.47
N ALA A 327 -11.93 1.45 30.80
CA ALA A 327 -12.97 0.85 31.63
C ALA A 327 -14.35 1.51 31.40
N ASP A 328 -14.38 2.85 31.34
CA ASP A 328 -15.63 3.58 31.12
C ASP A 328 -16.19 3.35 29.72
N ALA A 329 -15.35 3.38 28.67
CA ALA A 329 -15.79 3.10 27.32
C ALA A 329 -16.34 1.68 27.14
N ILE A 330 -15.76 0.67 27.82
CA ILE A 330 -16.28 -0.71 27.78
C ILE A 330 -17.72 -0.78 28.30
N ALA A 331 -18.04 -0.01 29.34
CA ALA A 331 -19.35 -0.06 29.99
C ALA A 331 -20.48 0.56 29.14
N LEU A 332 -20.15 1.35 28.12
CA LEU A 332 -21.10 2.06 27.28
C LEU A 332 -21.58 1.23 26.08
N SER A 333 -22.82 1.45 25.65
CA SER A 333 -23.35 0.85 24.41
C SER A 333 -22.67 1.46 23.19
N ARG A 334 -22.33 0.62 22.21
CA ARG A 334 -21.72 1.04 20.93
C ARG A 334 -22.72 1.64 19.95
N ASP A 335 -24.02 1.59 20.24
CA ASP A 335 -25.07 2.03 19.33
C ASP A 335 -24.83 3.44 18.73
N PRO A 336 -24.35 4.46 19.48
CA PRO A 336 -24.11 5.80 18.92
C PRO A 336 -23.01 5.85 17.85
N ILE A 337 -22.03 4.95 17.92
CA ILE A 337 -20.84 4.96 17.05
C ILE A 337 -20.76 3.73 16.13
N ARG A 338 -21.78 2.88 16.11
CA ARG A 338 -21.75 1.60 15.39
C ARG A 338 -21.43 1.75 13.90
N GLY A 339 -21.92 2.81 13.26
CA GLY A 339 -21.63 3.10 11.85
C GLY A 339 -20.22 3.62 11.58
N GLU A 340 -19.50 4.04 12.62
CA GLU A 340 -18.12 4.52 12.53
C GLU A 340 -17.10 3.44 12.86
N LEU A 341 -17.52 2.26 13.37
CA LEU A 341 -16.61 1.16 13.67
C LEU A 341 -16.52 0.21 12.46
N ASP A 342 -15.29 0.02 12.00
CA ASP A 342 -14.94 -0.90 10.93
C ASP A 342 -14.67 -2.31 11.47
N GLU A 343 -14.89 -3.29 10.60
CA GLU A 343 -14.49 -4.67 10.83
C GLU A 343 -13.61 -5.16 9.68
N TYR A 344 -12.51 -5.84 10.00
CA TYR A 344 -11.65 -6.39 8.97
C TYR A 344 -12.32 -7.52 8.17
N GLU A 345 -13.29 -8.22 8.74
CA GLU A 345 -13.96 -9.35 8.08
C GLU A 345 -15.06 -8.91 7.11
N HIS A 346 -15.53 -7.68 7.21
CA HIS A 346 -16.52 -7.15 6.27
C HIS A 346 -15.96 -7.15 4.84
N PHE A 347 -16.70 -7.70 3.87
CA PHE A 347 -16.20 -7.78 2.49
C PHE A 347 -15.94 -6.42 1.85
N GLY A 348 -16.63 -5.37 2.28
CA GLY A 348 -16.29 -3.98 1.88
C GLY A 348 -14.89 -3.55 2.32
N ASN A 349 -14.30 -4.22 3.30
CA ASN A 349 -12.95 -3.99 3.83
C ASN A 349 -11.94 -5.07 3.40
N ARG A 350 -12.39 -6.04 2.61
CA ARG A 350 -11.55 -7.08 2.00
C ARG A 350 -11.48 -6.88 0.49
N ARG A 351 -10.37 -7.27 -0.11
CA ARG A 351 -10.21 -7.30 -1.57
C ARG A 351 -9.57 -8.60 -2.01
N LEU A 352 -9.85 -8.99 -3.24
CA LEU A 352 -9.21 -10.12 -3.88
C LEU A 352 -7.89 -9.64 -4.51
N ARG A 353 -6.79 -10.30 -4.16
CA ARG A 353 -5.56 -10.26 -4.95
C ARG A 353 -5.57 -11.43 -5.91
N THR A 354 -5.73 -11.12 -7.18
CA THR A 354 -5.76 -12.10 -8.26
C THR A 354 -4.36 -12.42 -8.74
N VAL A 355 -4.24 -13.46 -9.60
CA VAL A 355 -2.96 -13.99 -10.07
C VAL A 355 -2.05 -12.93 -10.68
N GLY A 356 -2.58 -12.02 -11.50
CA GLY A 356 -1.83 -10.94 -12.12
C GLY A 356 -1.21 -10.01 -11.10
N GLU A 357 -1.95 -9.59 -10.07
CA GLU A 357 -1.45 -8.71 -9.02
C GLU A 357 -0.37 -9.38 -8.15
N LEU A 358 -0.53 -10.69 -7.87
CA LEU A 358 0.46 -11.46 -7.11
C LEU A 358 1.78 -11.58 -7.88
N ILE A 359 1.69 -11.81 -9.19
CA ILE A 359 2.83 -11.87 -10.10
C ILE A 359 3.47 -10.49 -10.26
N GLN A 360 2.66 -9.44 -10.43
CA GLN A 360 3.12 -8.04 -10.52
C GLN A 360 3.99 -7.66 -9.33
N GLU A 361 3.53 -7.97 -8.11
CA GLU A 361 4.29 -7.66 -6.89
C GLU A 361 5.61 -8.45 -6.80
N ALA A 362 5.61 -9.73 -7.18
CA ALA A 362 6.83 -10.53 -7.22
C ALA A 362 7.83 -9.98 -8.26
N PHE A 363 7.33 -9.56 -9.43
CA PHE A 363 8.13 -8.95 -10.48
C PHE A 363 8.72 -7.61 -10.03
N ARG A 364 7.91 -6.77 -9.37
CA ARG A 364 8.34 -5.49 -8.78
C ARG A 364 9.50 -5.66 -7.82
N VAL A 365 9.45 -6.65 -6.93
CA VAL A 365 10.55 -6.95 -6.00
C VAL A 365 11.84 -7.31 -6.77
N GLY A 366 11.72 -8.04 -7.87
CA GLY A 366 12.84 -8.32 -8.78
C GLY A 366 13.42 -7.06 -9.40
N LEU A 367 12.56 -6.19 -9.94
CA LEU A 367 12.95 -4.91 -10.53
C LEU A 367 13.64 -3.99 -9.51
N TYR A 368 13.17 -3.90 -8.27
CA TYR A 368 13.85 -3.07 -7.24
C TYR A 368 15.26 -3.58 -6.90
N ARG A 369 15.47 -4.90 -6.93
CA ARG A 369 16.83 -5.46 -6.75
C ARG A 369 17.72 -5.09 -7.93
N MET A 370 17.18 -5.19 -9.15
CA MET A 370 17.89 -4.78 -10.36
C MET A 370 18.19 -3.27 -10.34
N GLU A 371 17.24 -2.41 -9.97
CA GLU A 371 17.43 -0.97 -9.84
C GLU A 371 18.62 -0.65 -8.95
N ARG A 372 18.69 -1.30 -7.78
CA ARG A 372 19.79 -1.08 -6.84
C ARG A 372 21.15 -1.42 -7.46
N VAL A 373 21.23 -2.54 -8.18
CA VAL A 373 22.47 -2.96 -8.86
C VAL A 373 22.84 -2.01 -10.00
N VAL A 374 21.85 -1.54 -10.78
CA VAL A 374 22.06 -0.57 -11.86
C VAL A 374 22.60 0.74 -11.29
N ARG A 375 22.00 1.27 -10.22
CA ARG A 375 22.49 2.50 -9.55
C ARG A 375 23.90 2.35 -9.00
N GLU A 376 24.23 1.19 -8.43
CA GLU A 376 25.57 0.91 -7.92
C GLU A 376 26.59 0.89 -9.07
N ARG A 377 26.28 0.19 -10.17
CA ARG A 377 27.17 0.11 -11.34
C ARG A 377 27.37 1.43 -12.05
N MET A 378 26.34 2.27 -12.15
CA MET A 378 26.46 3.63 -12.71
C MET A 378 27.49 4.49 -11.97
N THR A 379 27.79 4.17 -10.71
CA THR A 379 28.81 4.89 -9.93
C THR A 379 30.19 4.25 -9.96
N THR A 380 30.28 2.95 -10.23
CA THR A 380 31.55 2.20 -10.15
C THR A 380 32.19 1.96 -11.50
N ASP A 381 31.40 1.87 -12.57
CA ASP A 381 31.84 1.45 -13.89
C ASP A 381 32.07 2.68 -14.78
N ASP A 382 33.15 2.67 -15.58
CA ASP A 382 33.46 3.73 -16.53
C ASP A 382 32.44 3.74 -17.68
N VAL A 383 31.90 4.92 -17.98
CA VAL A 383 30.83 5.18 -18.97
C VAL A 383 31.19 4.74 -20.40
N ASP A 384 32.49 4.61 -20.68
CA ASP A 384 33.04 4.27 -22.00
C ASP A 384 33.21 2.76 -22.25
N THR A 385 32.86 1.91 -21.28
CA THR A 385 32.92 0.44 -21.40
C THR A 385 31.55 -0.16 -21.65
#